data_AF-A0A352BR37-F1
#
_entry.id   AF-A0A352BR37-F1
#
_cell.length_a   1.000
_cell.length_b   1.000
_cell.length_c   1.000
_cell.angle_alpha   90.00
_cell.angle_beta   90.00
_cell.angle_gamma   90.00
#
_symmetry.space_group_name_H-M   'P 1'
#
loop_
_entity.id
_entity.type
_entity.pdbx_description
1 polymer ?
#
loop_
_entity_poly.entity_id
_entity_poly.type
_entity_poly.pdbx_seq_one_letter_code
_entity_poly.pdbx_strand_id
1 'polypeptide(L)'
;MAIVMVGASLLSVSCFEDLDDNYRDASTTEINDFIWRGLNYFYLYKGSVTQLQDNAFASQGDKKAYLASFDTPEDCFEALTDSSDPFSL
;
A
#
# COMPACT_ATOMS: atom_id res chain seq x y z
N MET A 1 -44.89 12.10 -10.61
CA MET A 1 -44.83 10.76 -9.97
C MET A 1 -43.62 9.94 -10.42
N ALA A 2 -43.25 9.91 -11.71
CA ALA A 2 -42.04 9.23 -12.19
C ALA A 2 -40.71 9.83 -11.65
N ILE A 3 -40.60 11.16 -11.54
CA ILE A 3 -39.39 11.84 -11.05
C ILE A 3 -39.08 11.50 -9.57
N VAL A 4 -40.12 11.34 -8.74
CA VAL A 4 -39.99 10.98 -7.32
C VAL A 4 -39.50 9.54 -7.15
N MET A 5 -39.89 8.63 -8.05
CA MET A 5 -39.38 7.25 -8.05
C MET A 5 -37.92 7.15 -8.50
N VAL A 6 -37.49 7.95 -9.49
CA VAL A 6 -36.09 7.98 -9.95
C VAL A 6 -35.16 8.54 -8.87
N GLY A 7 -35.61 9.56 -8.10
CA GLY A 7 -34.84 10.11 -6.98
C GLY A 7 -34.68 9.13 -5.81
N ALA A 8 -35.69 8.29 -5.54
CA ALA A 8 -35.63 7.30 -4.47
C ALA A 8 -34.64 6.16 -4.78
N SER A 9 -34.51 5.76 -6.05
CA SER A 9 -33.57 4.70 -6.49
C SER A 9 -32.09 5.10 -6.41
N LEU A 10 -31.78 6.40 -6.35
CA LEU A 10 -30.40 6.89 -6.22
C LEU A 10 -29.87 6.85 -4.78
N LEU A 11 -30.75 6.67 -3.79
CA LEU A 11 -30.40 6.60 -2.37
C LEU A 11 -30.13 5.17 -1.87
N SER A 12 -30.37 4.15 -2.70
CA SER A 12 -30.31 2.73 -2.33
C SER A 12 -28.99 2.02 -2.65
N VAL A 13 -27.89 2.75 -2.93
CA VAL A 13 -26.58 2.17 -3.32
C VAL A 13 -25.52 2.23 -2.21
N SER A 14 -25.90 2.49 -0.96
CA SER A 14 -24.95 2.71 0.15
C SER A 14 -24.71 1.47 1.03
N CYS A 15 -24.69 0.26 0.45
CA CYS A 15 -24.11 -0.92 1.10
C CYS A 15 -22.78 -1.22 0.41
N PHE A 16 -21.74 -0.48 0.76
CA PHE A 16 -20.38 -0.82 0.36
C PHE A 16 -19.82 -1.68 1.49
N GLU A 17 -19.59 -2.96 1.22
CA GLU A 17 -18.77 -3.80 2.08
C GLU A 17 -17.33 -3.71 1.57
N ASP A 18 -16.40 -3.20 2.37
CA ASP A 18 -14.98 -3.21 2.04
C ASP A 18 -14.13 -4.01 3.05
N LEU A 19 -12.81 -3.81 3.00
CA LEU A 19 -11.86 -4.60 3.77
C LEU A 19 -11.89 -4.29 5.27
N ASP A 20 -12.49 -3.17 5.71
CA ASP A 20 -12.62 -2.82 7.14
C ASP A 20 -13.92 -3.30 7.79
N ASP A 21 -14.94 -3.65 7.01
CA ASP A 21 -16.22 -4.21 7.50
C ASP A 21 -16.09 -5.65 8.03
N ASN A 22 -15.06 -6.37 7.57
CA ASN A 22 -14.79 -7.74 7.97
C ASN A 22 -13.37 -7.87 8.53
N TYR A 23 -13.26 -8.17 9.82
CA TYR A 23 -11.96 -8.42 10.43
C TYR A 23 -11.20 -9.52 9.71
N ARG A 24 -9.98 -9.19 9.27
CA ARG A 24 -9.02 -10.12 8.67
C ARG A 24 -7.61 -9.65 9.00
N ASP A 25 -6.74 -10.59 9.32
CA ASP A 25 -5.31 -10.30 9.48
C ASP A 25 -4.67 -9.97 8.12
N ALA A 26 -3.89 -8.89 8.09
CA ALA A 26 -3.06 -8.54 6.95
C ALA A 26 -1.90 -9.53 6.82
N SER A 27 -1.61 -9.98 5.60
CA SER A 27 -0.42 -10.77 5.32
C SER A 27 0.83 -9.89 5.36
N THR A 28 1.99 -10.50 5.65
CA THR A 28 3.29 -9.81 5.60
C THR A 28 3.49 -9.04 4.29
N THR A 29 3.13 -9.63 3.15
CA THR A 29 3.27 -8.97 1.84
C THR A 29 2.37 -7.74 1.69
N GLU A 30 1.16 -7.75 2.25
CA GLU A 30 0.27 -6.58 2.24
C GLU A 30 0.83 -5.45 3.08
N ILE A 31 1.42 -5.78 4.24
CA ILE A 31 2.10 -4.81 5.09
C ILE A 31 3.35 -4.26 4.37
N ASN A 32 4.12 -5.13 3.69
CA ASN A 32 5.29 -4.72 2.92
C ASN A 32 4.95 -3.80 1.74
N ASP A 33 3.84 -4.04 1.05
CA ASP A 33 3.34 -3.13 0.00
C ASP A 33 2.90 -1.78 0.58
N PHE A 34 2.26 -1.78 1.77
CA PHE A 34 1.95 -0.54 2.48
C PHE A 34 3.21 0.25 2.84
N ILE A 35 4.22 -0.40 3.41
CA ILE A 35 5.53 0.20 3.74
C ILE A 35 6.16 0.80 2.48
N TRP A 36 6.28 0.01 1.41
CA TRP A 36 6.89 0.48 0.16
C TRP A 36 6.17 1.70 -0.40
N ARG A 37 4.82 1.73 -0.38
CA ARG A 37 4.02 2.87 -0.88
C ARG A 37 4.25 4.11 -0.01
N GLY A 38 4.28 3.95 1.31
CA GLY A 38 4.57 5.04 2.23
C GLY A 38 5.96 5.64 1.99
N LEU A 39 6.97 4.79 1.87
CA LEU A 39 8.34 5.23 1.64
C LEU A 39 8.52 5.84 0.24
N ASN A 40 7.99 5.21 -0.81
CA ASN A 40 8.09 5.74 -2.18
C ASN A 40 7.46 7.13 -2.33
N TYR A 41 6.39 7.42 -1.57
CA TYR A 41 5.69 8.70 -1.63
C TYR A 41 6.26 9.77 -0.69
N PHE A 42 6.58 9.41 0.56
CA PHE A 42 6.92 10.39 1.60
C PHE A 42 8.36 10.37 2.08
N TYR A 43 9.15 9.33 1.77
CA TYR A 43 10.48 9.19 2.36
C TYR A 43 11.44 10.26 1.83
N LEU A 44 11.98 11.06 2.75
CA LEU A 44 12.89 12.17 2.43
C LEU A 44 14.13 11.69 1.66
N TYR A 45 14.68 10.54 2.05
CA TYR A 45 15.90 9.98 1.47
C TYR A 45 15.62 8.94 0.38
N LYS A 46 14.40 8.87 -0.18
CA LYS A 46 14.08 7.86 -1.21
C LYS A 46 15.06 7.85 -2.39
N GLY A 47 15.67 8.98 -2.70
CA GLY A 47 16.65 9.13 -3.79
C GLY A 47 17.88 8.25 -3.67
N SER A 48 18.25 7.79 -2.47
CA SER A 48 19.37 6.86 -2.26
C SER A 48 18.96 5.39 -2.29
N VAL A 49 17.66 5.09 -2.27
CA VAL A 49 17.12 3.72 -2.25
C VAL A 49 16.66 3.34 -3.66
N THR A 50 17.37 2.41 -4.29
CA THR A 50 17.11 2.01 -5.70
C THR A 50 15.70 1.43 -5.87
N GLN A 51 15.23 0.67 -4.88
CA GLN A 51 13.95 -0.01 -4.89
C GLN A 51 12.76 0.93 -4.67
N LEU A 52 13.01 2.20 -4.34
CA LEU A 52 11.97 3.24 -4.22
C LEU A 52 11.91 4.17 -5.44
N GLN A 53 12.70 3.94 -6.49
CA GLN A 53 12.65 4.75 -7.71
C GLN A 53 11.42 4.43 -8.58
N ASP A 54 10.96 5.40 -9.38
CA ASP A 54 9.75 5.27 -10.21
C ASP A 54 9.83 4.11 -11.22
N ASN A 55 11.03 3.71 -11.60
CA ASN A 55 11.32 2.60 -12.53
C ASN A 55 12.07 1.44 -11.86
N ALA A 56 11.97 1.30 -10.54
CA ALA A 56 12.65 0.26 -9.75
C ALA A 56 12.29 -1.17 -10.18
N PHE A 57 11.09 -1.37 -10.76
CA PHE A 57 10.58 -2.68 -11.16
C PHE A 57 10.05 -2.65 -12.59
N ALA A 58 10.28 -3.73 -13.34
CA ALA A 58 9.79 -3.87 -14.72
C ALA A 58 8.28 -4.14 -14.77
N SER A 59 7.72 -4.75 -13.72
CA SER A 59 6.29 -5.01 -13.59
C SER A 59 5.82 -4.98 -12.14
N GLN A 60 4.50 -4.85 -11.96
CA GLN A 60 3.86 -4.99 -10.65
C GLN A 60 4.08 -6.39 -10.05
N GLY A 61 4.24 -7.42 -10.89
CA GLY A 61 4.57 -8.78 -10.46
C GLY A 61 5.96 -8.85 -9.82
N ASP A 62 6.95 -8.20 -10.41
CA ASP A 62 8.32 -8.15 -9.89
C ASP A 62 8.38 -7.41 -8.56
N LYS A 63 7.67 -6.27 -8.45
CA LYS A 63 7.53 -5.55 -7.18
C LYS A 63 6.93 -6.44 -6.10
N LYS A 64 5.83 -7.13 -6.42
CA LYS A 64 5.17 -8.03 -5.46
C LYS A 64 6.10 -9.19 -5.06
N ALA A 65 6.86 -9.76 -5.99
CA ALA A 65 7.80 -10.82 -5.71
C ALA A 65 8.94 -10.36 -4.79
N TYR A 66 9.48 -9.17 -5.02
CA TYR A 66 10.46 -8.53 -4.13
C TYR A 66 9.88 -8.30 -2.72
N LEU A 67 8.68 -7.72 -2.62
CA LEU A 67 8.06 -7.46 -1.32
C LEU A 67 7.65 -8.75 -0.59
N ALA A 68 7.41 -9.84 -1.31
CA ALA A 68 7.12 -11.15 -0.74
C ALA A 68 8.38 -11.92 -0.31
N SER A 69 9.59 -11.45 -0.64
CA SER A 69 10.82 -12.14 -0.24
C SER A 69 11.31 -11.80 1.18
N PHE A 70 10.66 -10.86 1.85
CA PHE A 70 10.97 -10.50 3.24
C PHE A 70 10.16 -11.36 4.21
N ASP A 71 10.85 -11.91 5.23
CA ASP A 71 10.23 -12.73 6.26
C ASP A 71 9.37 -11.89 7.21
N THR A 72 9.79 -10.65 7.50
CA THR A 72 9.08 -9.71 8.38
C THR A 72 8.90 -8.32 7.75
N PRO A 73 7.90 -7.55 8.21
CA PRO A 73 7.75 -6.14 7.82
C PRO A 73 8.94 -5.26 8.20
N GLU A 74 9.58 -5.55 9.33
CA GLU A 74 10.76 -4.84 9.81
C GLU A 74 11.94 -5.02 8.84
N ASP A 75 12.17 -6.24 8.34
CA ASP A 75 13.21 -6.50 7.34
C ASP A 75 12.95 -5.73 6.04
N CYS A 76 11.67 -5.63 5.62
CA CYS A 76 11.28 -4.85 4.45
C CYS A 76 11.52 -3.34 4.66
N PHE A 77 11.19 -2.83 5.84
CA PHE A 77 11.41 -1.42 6.19
C PHE A 77 12.90 -1.06 6.24
N GLU A 78 13.72 -1.89 6.88
CA GLU A 78 15.18 -1.68 6.94
C GLU A 78 15.81 -1.75 5.55
N ALA A 79 15.39 -2.69 4.69
CA ALA A 79 15.88 -2.79 3.32
C ALA A 79 15.47 -1.62 2.41
N LEU A 80 14.45 -0.84 2.80
CA LEU A 80 13.92 0.29 2.05
C LEU A 80 14.25 1.66 2.67
N THR A 81 15.04 1.69 3.73
CA THR A 81 15.52 2.94 4.36
C THR A 81 17.04 3.08 4.21
N ASP A 82 17.55 4.29 4.33
CA ASP A 82 18.98 4.59 4.26
C ASP A 82 19.60 4.58 5.65
N SER A 83 20.74 3.90 5.82
CA SER A 83 21.50 3.86 7.08
C SER A 83 21.92 5.24 7.63
N SER A 84 21.91 6.26 6.78
CA SER A 84 22.21 7.65 7.14
C SER A 84 21.03 8.37 7.80
N ASP A 85 19.85 7.73 7.86
CA ASP A 85 18.64 8.27 8.46
C ASP A 85 18.44 7.78 9.90
N PRO A 86 18.78 8.59 10.92
CA PRO A 86 18.61 8.20 12.32
C PRO A 86 17.19 8.45 12.86
N PHE A 87 16.28 9.01 12.05
CA PHE A 87 14.97 9.49 12.52
C PHE A 87 13.80 8.57 12.16
N SER A 88 13.96 7.72 11.14
CA SER A 88 12.98 6.71 10.76
C SER A 88 13.28 5.41 11.52
N LEU A 89 12.85 5.37 12.79
CA LEU A 89 12.97 4.21 13.69
C LEU A 89 11.64 3.45 13.80
#